data_AF-A0A5C7LAR7-F1
#
_entry.id   AF-A0A5C7LAR7-F1
#
_cell.length_a   1.000
_cell.length_b   1.000
_cell.length_c   1.000
_cell.angle_alpha   90.00
_cell.angle_beta   90.00
_cell.angle_gamma   90.00
#
_symmetry.space_group_name_H-M   'P 1'
#
loop_
_entity.id
_entity.type
_entity.pdbx_description
1 polymer ?
#
loop_
_entity_poly.entity_id
_entity_poly.type
_entity_poly.pdbx_seq_one_letter_code
_entity_poly.pdbx_strand_id
1 'polypeptide(L)'
;MNTSKRRMYAAALLAGTTFKVGSHIAGAATSFEGSDYSLGTNNNYLKVCDKESDGHQVHNDITWIGGGSTNNFMTDNNGDNNDCPETNVMLQPVFNTHRVVEAVPLLPDQFGPWVTAS
;
A
#
# COMPACT_ATOMS: atom_id res chain seq x y z
N MET A 1 -50.33 6.50 -40.76
CA MET A 1 -49.41 5.56 -41.43
C MET A 1 -48.03 6.19 -41.52
N ASN A 2 -47.04 5.46 -40.99
CA ASN A 2 -45.59 5.43 -41.28
C ASN A 2 -44.78 6.73 -41.07
N THR A 3 -44.14 6.95 -39.91
CA THR A 3 -42.78 6.51 -39.49
C THR A 3 -41.64 6.83 -40.47
N SER A 4 -40.61 7.57 -40.00
CA SER A 4 -39.16 7.29 -40.17
C SER A 4 -38.34 8.47 -39.60
N LYS A 5 -38.00 8.48 -38.31
CA LYS A 5 -36.71 8.05 -37.72
C LYS A 5 -35.47 8.82 -38.22
N ARG A 6 -35.08 9.85 -37.44
CA ARG A 6 -33.75 10.47 -37.46
C ARG A 6 -32.70 9.40 -37.21
N ARG A 7 -31.64 9.35 -38.02
CA ARG A 7 -30.44 8.55 -37.73
C ARG A 7 -29.26 9.51 -37.58
N MET A 8 -28.93 9.81 -36.33
CA MET A 8 -27.61 10.33 -35.96
C MET A 8 -26.64 9.15 -36.04
N TYR A 9 -25.62 9.27 -36.89
CA TYR A 9 -24.48 8.34 -36.90
C TYR A 9 -23.34 9.03 -36.15
N ALA A 10 -23.23 8.76 -34.85
CA ALA A 10 -22.02 9.03 -34.10
C ALA A 10 -21.15 7.75 -34.16
N ALA A 11 -20.10 7.79 -34.96
CA ALA A 11 -19.10 6.73 -34.99
C ALA A 11 -18.28 6.82 -33.69
N ALA A 12 -18.47 5.86 -32.79
CA ALA A 12 -17.64 5.71 -31.61
C ALA A 12 -16.27 5.16 -32.03
N LEU A 13 -15.26 6.02 -32.03
CA LEU A 13 -13.86 5.63 -32.16
C LEU A 13 -13.46 4.88 -30.88
N LEU A 14 -13.40 3.54 -30.94
CA LEU A 14 -12.79 2.74 -29.88
C LEU A 14 -11.29 3.03 -29.88
N ALA A 15 -10.86 4.00 -29.08
CA ALA A 15 -9.47 4.16 -28.71
C ALA A 15 -9.09 2.94 -27.86
N GLY A 16 -8.41 1.97 -28.49
CA GLY A 16 -7.78 0.85 -27.79
C GLY A 16 -6.69 1.40 -26.87
N THR A 17 -7.04 1.70 -25.63
CA THR A 17 -6.05 1.91 -24.58
C THR A 17 -5.38 0.57 -24.32
N THR A 18 -4.18 0.39 -24.84
CA THR A 18 -3.29 -0.68 -24.39
C THR A 18 -3.06 -0.46 -22.90
N PHE A 19 -3.74 -1.24 -22.06
CA PHE A 19 -3.36 -1.38 -20.66
C PHE A 19 -1.93 -1.90 -20.68
N LYS A 20 -0.98 -1.04 -20.31
CA LYS A 20 0.31 -1.51 -19.82
C LYS A 20 -0.02 -2.30 -18.56
N VAL A 21 -0.19 -3.61 -18.69
CA VAL A 21 0.05 -4.52 -17.58
C VAL A 21 1.48 -4.23 -17.16
N GLY A 22 1.62 -3.51 -16.05
CA GLY A 22 2.91 -3.16 -15.49
C GLY A 22 3.72 -4.44 -15.38
N SER A 23 4.96 -4.41 -15.87
CA SER A 23 5.92 -5.49 -15.64
C SER A 23 5.89 -5.84 -14.16
N HIS A 24 5.45 -7.06 -13.86
CA HIS A 24 5.54 -7.65 -12.55
C HIS A 24 7.03 -7.89 -12.27
N ILE A 25 7.69 -6.91 -11.67
CA ILE A 25 8.90 -7.19 -10.91
C ILE A 25 8.41 -7.43 -9.49
N ALA A 26 8.01 -8.68 -9.22
CA ALA A 26 8.07 -9.25 -7.87
C ALA A 26 9.56 -9.43 -7.50
N GLY A 27 10.27 -8.31 -7.43
CA GLY A 27 11.63 -8.20 -6.96
C GLY A 27 11.60 -7.79 -5.51
N ALA A 28 12.62 -8.17 -4.75
CA ALA A 28 12.78 -7.74 -3.38
C ALA A 28 12.72 -6.21 -3.35
N ALA A 29 11.68 -5.68 -2.72
CA ALA A 29 11.36 -4.26 -2.71
C ALA A 29 11.45 -3.77 -1.27
N THR A 30 12.16 -2.68 -1.07
CA THR A 30 12.29 -2.05 0.24
C THR A 30 11.62 -0.68 0.20
N SER A 31 10.84 -0.35 1.21
CA SER A 31 10.29 0.99 1.42
C SER A 31 10.81 1.53 2.74
N PHE A 32 11.10 2.83 2.77
CA PHE A 32 11.63 3.52 3.95
C PHE A 32 10.76 4.73 4.32
N GLU A 33 10.68 5.02 5.61
CA GLU A 33 10.17 6.26 6.20
C GLU A 33 11.07 6.57 7.39
N GLY A 34 11.71 7.75 7.41
CA GLY A 34 12.80 7.99 8.37
C GLY A 34 13.87 6.88 8.30
N SER A 35 14.15 6.27 9.44
CA SER A 35 15.04 5.10 9.56
C SER A 35 14.29 3.76 9.46
N ASP A 36 12.97 3.76 9.49
CA ASP A 36 12.11 2.58 9.44
C ASP A 36 12.08 1.98 8.05
N TYR A 37 11.77 0.68 7.99
CA TYR A 37 11.63 0.04 6.69
C TYR A 37 10.64 -1.13 6.68
N SER A 38 10.11 -1.37 5.49
CA SER A 38 9.47 -2.63 5.13
C SER A 38 10.22 -3.27 3.97
N LEU A 39 10.35 -4.60 4.01
CA LEU A 39 11.05 -5.40 3.02
C LEU A 39 10.13 -6.51 2.51
N GLY A 40 9.77 -6.43 1.24
CA GLY A 40 9.15 -7.51 0.50
C GLY A 40 10.22 -8.39 -0.15
N THR A 41 10.05 -9.71 -0.13
CA THR A 41 10.96 -10.64 -0.83
C THR A 41 10.37 -11.12 -2.16
N ASN A 42 11.22 -11.72 -3.01
CA ASN A 42 10.77 -12.35 -4.27
C ASN A 42 9.74 -13.47 -4.05
N ASN A 43 9.74 -14.08 -2.87
CA ASN A 43 8.80 -15.13 -2.49
C ASN A 43 7.57 -14.56 -1.77
N ASN A 44 7.30 -13.26 -1.91
CA ASN A 44 6.13 -12.59 -1.34
C ASN A 44 6.00 -12.74 0.19
N TYR A 45 7.15 -12.81 0.87
CA TYR A 45 7.25 -12.58 2.30
C TYR A 45 7.40 -11.09 2.56
N LEU A 46 6.96 -10.65 3.73
CA LEU A 46 7.00 -9.25 4.12
C LEU A 46 7.54 -9.12 5.53
N LYS A 47 8.44 -8.17 5.69
CA LYS A 47 9.06 -7.79 6.96
C LYS A 47 8.84 -6.30 7.21
N VAL A 48 8.63 -5.92 8.46
CA VAL A 48 8.54 -4.53 8.93
C VAL A 48 9.52 -4.35 10.08
N CYS A 49 10.13 -3.17 10.17
CA CYS A 49 11.05 -2.82 11.24
C CYS A 49 10.92 -1.34 11.57
N ASP A 50 10.78 -1.04 12.85
CA ASP A 50 11.20 0.23 13.44
C ASP A 50 12.73 0.22 13.65
N LYS A 51 13.43 1.27 13.22
CA LYS A 51 14.86 1.48 13.53
C LYS A 51 15.14 2.68 14.41
N GLU A 52 14.17 3.55 14.61
CA GLU A 52 14.27 4.76 15.40
C GLU A 52 14.16 4.45 16.90
N SER A 53 13.44 3.38 17.27
CA SER A 53 13.28 2.91 18.65
C SER A 53 12.77 4.01 19.57
N ASP A 54 11.87 4.83 19.05
CA ASP A 54 11.33 6.01 19.73
C ASP A 54 9.97 5.73 20.40
N GLY A 55 9.49 4.49 20.32
CA GLY A 55 8.23 4.04 20.89
C GLY A 55 7.03 4.23 19.97
N HIS A 56 7.23 4.68 18.72
CA HIS A 56 6.16 4.74 17.72
C HIS A 56 6.01 3.41 17.00
N GLN A 57 4.77 2.96 16.84
CA GLN A 57 4.52 1.72 16.12
C GLN A 57 4.75 1.95 14.63
N VAL A 58 5.31 0.96 13.96
CA VAL A 58 5.49 1.02 12.50
C VAL A 58 4.64 -0.07 11.86
N HIS A 59 3.93 0.24 10.80
CA HIS A 59 3.17 -0.76 10.06
C HIS A 59 3.49 -0.73 8.58
N ASN A 60 3.08 -1.77 7.87
CA ASN A 60 3.12 -1.75 6.43
C ASN A 60 1.71 -1.73 5.83
N ASP A 61 1.63 -1.01 4.73
CA ASP A 61 0.48 -0.95 3.85
C ASP A 61 0.78 -1.77 2.60
N ILE A 62 -0.13 -2.64 2.19
CA ILE A 62 0.01 -3.42 0.93
C ILE A 62 -1.14 -3.18 -0.03
N THR A 63 -0.81 -3.20 -1.33
CA THR A 63 -1.78 -3.30 -2.42
C THR A 63 -1.65 -4.67 -3.08
N TRP A 64 -2.71 -5.45 -3.06
CA TRP A 64 -2.73 -6.80 -3.65
C TRP A 64 -2.85 -6.76 -5.18
N ILE A 65 -2.22 -7.72 -5.88
CA ILE A 65 -2.45 -7.90 -7.32
C ILE A 65 -3.92 -8.27 -7.55
N GLY A 66 -4.60 -7.50 -8.41
CA GLY A 66 -6.03 -7.68 -8.67
C GLY A 66 -6.96 -7.04 -7.64
N GLY A 67 -6.41 -6.40 -6.60
CA GLY A 67 -7.13 -5.57 -5.64
C GLY A 67 -6.94 -4.08 -5.89
N GLY A 68 -7.89 -3.26 -5.42
CA GLY A 68 -7.81 -1.80 -5.48
C GLY A 68 -7.56 -1.12 -4.13
N SER A 69 -7.60 -1.86 -3.02
CA SER A 69 -7.51 -1.30 -1.67
C SER A 69 -6.16 -1.56 -1.04
N THR A 70 -5.57 -0.48 -0.52
CA THR A 70 -4.43 -0.53 0.41
C THR A 70 -4.92 -0.92 1.79
N ASN A 71 -4.27 -1.90 2.43
CA ASN A 71 -4.60 -2.28 3.81
C ASN A 71 -3.33 -2.34 4.65
N ASN A 72 -3.44 -1.89 5.90
CA ASN A 72 -2.51 -2.26 6.94
C ASN A 72 -2.54 -3.78 7.08
N PHE A 73 -1.37 -4.40 6.96
CA PHE A 73 -1.25 -5.86 6.97
C PHE A 73 -0.51 -6.38 8.19
N MET A 74 0.61 -5.76 8.54
CA MET A 74 1.41 -6.13 9.70
C MET A 74 1.92 -4.87 10.38
N THR A 75 2.07 -4.96 11.70
CA THR A 75 2.51 -3.86 12.56
C THR A 75 3.60 -4.37 13.49
N ASP A 76 4.67 -3.60 13.57
CA ASP A 76 5.67 -3.63 14.62
C ASP A 76 5.09 -2.92 15.85
N ASN A 77 4.64 -3.70 16.82
CA ASN A 77 3.78 -3.22 17.90
C ASN A 77 4.55 -2.63 19.08
N ASN A 78 5.88 -2.75 19.10
CA ASN A 78 6.73 -2.33 20.22
C ASN A 78 7.28 -0.90 20.07
N GLY A 79 7.47 -0.42 18.84
CA GLY A 79 8.21 0.81 18.56
C GLY A 79 9.67 0.75 19.03
N ASP A 80 10.28 -0.43 18.90
CA ASP A 80 11.66 -0.69 19.33
C ASP A 80 12.46 -1.40 18.25
N ASN A 81 13.75 -1.04 18.12
CA ASN A 81 14.70 -1.66 17.17
C ASN A 81 15.16 -3.08 17.60
N ASN A 82 14.40 -3.78 18.42
CA ASN A 82 14.79 -5.07 18.99
C ASN A 82 14.17 -6.28 18.28
N ASP A 83 13.04 -6.08 17.59
CA ASP A 83 12.39 -7.13 16.82
C ASP A 83 11.81 -6.53 15.54
N CYS A 84 11.78 -7.33 14.49
CA CYS A 84 11.25 -6.93 13.20
C CYS A 84 10.28 -8.00 12.73
N PRO A 85 8.96 -7.80 12.87
CA PRO A 85 8.01 -8.82 12.49
C PRO A 85 8.12 -9.17 11.01
N GLU A 86 8.13 -10.47 10.73
CA GLU A 86 8.17 -11.02 9.38
C GLU A 86 7.08 -12.09 9.23
N THR A 87 6.48 -12.14 8.04
CA THR A 87 5.56 -13.21 7.70
C THR A 87 6.27 -14.56 7.75
N ASN A 88 5.69 -15.56 8.40
CA ASN A 88 6.24 -16.91 8.42
C ASN A 88 5.73 -17.80 7.26
N VAL A 89 4.82 -17.29 6.45
CA VAL A 89 4.26 -17.94 5.27
C VAL A 89 4.24 -16.96 4.10
N MET A 90 4.39 -17.50 2.89
CA MET A 90 4.24 -16.72 1.67
C MET A 90 2.83 -16.14 1.60
N LEU A 91 2.71 -14.82 1.41
CA LEU A 91 1.42 -14.15 1.34
C LEU A 91 0.69 -14.50 0.05
N GLN A 92 -0.64 -14.68 0.12
CA GLN A 92 -1.51 -14.92 -1.02
C GLN A 92 -2.83 -14.12 -0.84
N PRO A 93 -3.35 -13.45 -1.89
CA PRO A 93 -2.79 -13.32 -3.24
C PRO A 93 -1.44 -12.56 -3.24
N VAL A 94 -0.71 -12.56 -4.35
CA VAL A 94 0.60 -11.86 -4.40
C VAL A 94 0.38 -10.34 -4.26
N PHE A 95 1.24 -9.62 -3.52
CA PHE A 95 1.13 -8.16 -3.43
C PHE A 95 1.90 -7.51 -4.58
N ASN A 96 1.40 -6.36 -5.07
CA ASN A 96 2.05 -5.60 -6.14
C ASN A 96 3.03 -4.58 -5.58
N THR A 97 2.63 -3.90 -4.51
CA THR A 97 3.38 -2.83 -3.87
C THR A 97 3.13 -2.84 -2.38
N HIS A 98 4.12 -2.37 -1.63
CA HIS A 98 4.00 -2.14 -0.20
C HIS A 98 4.71 -0.83 0.17
N ARG A 99 4.38 -0.27 1.33
CA ARG A 99 5.11 0.84 1.97
C ARG A 99 5.15 0.64 3.48
N VAL A 100 6.15 1.22 4.12
CA VAL A 100 6.20 1.39 5.57
C VAL A 100 5.49 2.69 5.97
N VAL A 101 4.85 2.69 7.13
CA VAL A 101 4.12 3.82 7.71
C VAL A 101 4.38 3.87 9.22
N GLU A 102 4.92 4.97 9.71
CA GLU A 102 5.05 5.27 11.14
C GLU A 102 3.68 5.72 11.71
N ALA A 103 3.27 5.11 12.81
CA ALA A 103 2.05 5.44 13.54
C ALA A 103 2.39 6.25 14.79
N VAL A 104 2.42 7.57 14.63
CA VAL A 104 2.63 8.51 15.72
C VAL A 104 1.31 8.68 16.50
N PRO A 105 1.23 8.25 17.78
CA PRO A 105 0.02 8.42 18.57
C PRO A 105 -0.23 9.90 18.86
N LEU A 106 -1.44 10.37 18.54
CA LEU A 106 -1.85 11.75 18.82
C LEU A 106 -2.04 11.93 20.33
N LEU A 107 -1.15 12.69 20.97
CA LEU A 107 -1.35 13.10 22.37
C LEU A 107 -2.21 14.36 22.43
N PRO A 108 -3.33 14.35 23.18
CA PRO A 108 -4.12 15.55 23.40
C PRO A 108 -3.33 16.55 24.27
N ASP A 109 -3.39 17.83 23.90
CA ASP A 109 -2.86 18.92 24.73
C ASP A 109 -4.00 19.75 25.35
N GLN A 110 -3.64 20.85 26.01
CA GLN A 110 -4.60 21.78 26.64
C GLN A 110 -5.54 22.51 25.65
N PHE A 111 -5.29 22.43 24.34
CA PHE A 111 -6.05 23.07 23.27
C PHE A 111 -6.82 22.09 22.38
N GLY A 112 -6.52 20.79 22.42
CA GLY A 112 -7.25 19.73 21.74
C GLY A 112 -6.35 18.58 21.24
N PRO A 113 -6.89 17.56 20.56
CA PRO A 113 -6.07 16.60 19.85
C PRO A 113 -5.32 17.30 18.71
N TRP A 114 -3.99 17.32 18.76
CA TRP A 114 -3.18 17.84 17.66
C TRP A 114 -3.43 17.03 16.39
N VAL A 115 -3.52 17.73 15.26
CA VAL A 115 -3.44 17.14 13.92
C VAL A 115 -1.99 17.27 13.49
N THR A 116 -1.24 16.19 13.44
CA THR A 116 -0.04 16.14 12.60
C THR A 116 -0.34 15.19 11.44
N ALA A 117 -0.39 15.77 10.25
CA ALA A 117 -0.35 15.07 8.98
C ALA A 117 0.86 15.62 8.23
N SER A 118 1.80 14.72 7.91
CA SER A 118 2.90 14.84 6.93
C SER A 118 3.92 15.97 7.09
#